data_AF-A0A429F294-F1
#
_entry.id   AF-A0A429F294-F1
#
_cell.length_a   1.000
_cell.length_b   1.000
_cell.length_c   1.000
_cell.angle_alpha   90.00
_cell.angle_beta   90.00
_cell.angle_gamma   90.00
#
_symmetry.space_group_name_H-M   'P 1'
#
loop_
_entity.id
_entity.type
_entity.pdbx_description
1 polymer ?
#
loop_
_entity_poly.entity_id
_entity_poly.type
_entity_poly.pdbx_seq_one_letter_code
_entity_poly.pdbx_strand_id
1 'polypeptide(L)'
;MLTELKQHVARRLGLTPEEVFAGQPLSAVLVASPTAINSIDLLDAFAGALADTGFDDDVELPTMTLDHTAQDVVQALGKQLAPTSS
;
A
#
# COMPACT_ATOMS: atom_id res chain seq x y z
N MET A 1 -2.56 -0.50 13.33
CA MET A 1 -1.31 -0.29 12.55
C MET A 1 -1.45 -0.88 11.14
N LEU A 2 -1.12 -2.15 10.85
CA LEU A 2 -1.22 -2.66 9.47
C LEU A 2 -2.64 -2.68 8.89
N THR A 3 -3.65 -3.00 9.71
CA THR A 3 -5.06 -2.96 9.27
C THR A 3 -5.52 -1.56 8.87
N GLU A 4 -5.01 -0.54 9.55
CA GLU A 4 -5.32 0.87 9.30
C GLU A 4 -4.64 1.33 8.01
N LEU A 5 -3.34 1.03 7.85
CA LEU A 5 -2.62 1.27 6.59
C LEU A 5 -3.36 0.68 5.38
N LYS A 6 -3.84 -0.56 5.49
CA LYS A 6 -4.62 -1.21 4.43
C LYS A 6 -5.90 -0.44 4.09
N GLN A 7 -6.60 0.10 5.08
CA GLN A 7 -7.78 0.93 4.85
C GLN A 7 -7.44 2.23 4.14
N HIS A 8 -6.35 2.89 4.53
CA HIS A 8 -5.89 4.14 3.90
C HIS A 8 -5.46 3.93 2.45
N VAL A 9 -4.71 2.86 2.16
CA VAL A 9 -4.34 2.48 0.79
C VAL A 9 -5.60 2.25 -0.05
N ALA A 10 -6.52 1.42 0.43
CA ALA A 10 -7.74 1.11 -0.30
C ALA A 10 -8.59 2.36 -0.57
N ARG A 11 -8.74 3.23 0.44
CA ARG A 11 -9.44 4.51 0.31
C ARG A 11 -8.83 5.40 -0.77
N ARG A 12 -7.49 5.52 -0.83
CA ARG A 12 -6.79 6.33 -1.84
C ARG A 12 -6.93 5.74 -3.24
N LEU A 13 -7.01 4.42 -3.34
CA LEU A 13 -7.27 3.72 -4.60
C LEU A 13 -8.75 3.68 -4.99
N GLY A 14 -9.66 4.23 -4.17
CA GLY A 14 -11.10 4.20 -4.44
C GLY A 14 -11.67 2.77 -4.46
N LEU A 15 -11.03 1.84 -3.74
CA LEU A 15 -11.37 0.43 -3.68
C LEU A 15 -11.62 0.00 -2.22
N THR A 16 -12.19 -1.18 -2.03
CA THR A 16 -12.26 -1.83 -0.71
C THR A 16 -10.94 -2.54 -0.37
N PRO A 17 -10.63 -2.74 0.92
CA PRO A 17 -9.48 -3.56 1.31
C PRO A 17 -9.56 -4.99 0.77
N GLU A 18 -10.76 -5.54 0.63
CA GLU A 18 -10.96 -6.89 0.09
C GLU A 18 -10.54 -6.96 -1.37
N GLU A 19 -10.85 -5.94 -2.18
CA GLU A 19 -10.43 -5.84 -3.58
C GLU A 19 -8.91 -5.64 -3.69
N VAL A 20 -8.33 -4.71 -2.93
CA VAL A 20 -6.90 -4.39 -3.01
C VAL A 20 -6.03 -5.55 -2.52
N PHE A 21 -6.47 -6.25 -1.47
CA PHE A 21 -5.69 -7.31 -0.82
C PHE A 21 -6.17 -8.73 -1.15
N ALA A 22 -6.90 -8.92 -2.27
CA ALA A 22 -7.40 -10.21 -2.76
C ALA A 22 -6.31 -11.19 -3.24
N GLY A 23 -5.02 -10.82 -3.16
CA GLY A 23 -3.90 -11.63 -3.66
C GLY A 23 -3.63 -11.47 -5.16
N GLN A 24 -4.24 -10.47 -5.79
CA GLN A 24 -3.96 -10.10 -7.19
C GLN A 24 -2.73 -9.18 -7.30
N PRO A 25 -2.05 -9.17 -8.46
CA PRO A 25 -0.93 -8.27 -8.71
C PRO A 25 -1.39 -6.81 -8.77
N LEU A 26 -0.47 -5.89 -8.45
CA LEU A 26 -0.73 -4.44 -8.47
C LEU A 26 -1.14 -3.93 -9.85
N SER A 27 -0.73 -4.58 -10.94
CA SER A 27 -1.26 -4.33 -12.29
C SER A 27 -2.78 -4.49 -12.38
N ALA A 28 -3.33 -5.53 -11.76
CA ALA A 28 -4.78 -5.76 -11.72
C ALA A 28 -5.48 -4.77 -10.80
N VAL A 29 -4.87 -4.44 -9.65
CA VAL A 29 -5.37 -3.39 -8.74
C VAL A 29 -5.41 -2.03 -9.45
N LEU A 30 -4.38 -1.70 -10.24
CA LEU A 30 -4.32 -0.48 -11.02
C LEU A 30 -5.47 -0.39 -12.02
N VAL A 31 -5.74 -1.48 -12.75
CA VAL A 31 -6.84 -1.54 -13.72
C VAL A 31 -8.20 -1.41 -13.03
N ALA A 32 -8.35 -1.95 -11.82
CA ALA A 32 -9.59 -1.86 -11.06
C ALA A 32 -9.80 -0.49 -10.40
N SER A 33 -8.72 0.23 -10.08
CA SER A 33 -8.80 1.49 -9.36
C SER A 33 -9.43 2.60 -10.21
N PRO A 34 -10.47 3.28 -9.73
CA PRO A 34 -11.02 4.45 -10.41
C PRO A 34 -10.16 5.71 -10.24
N THR A 35 -9.18 5.70 -9.33
CA THR A 35 -8.35 6.88 -9.00
C THR A 35 -6.91 6.77 -9.51
N ALA A 36 -6.32 5.58 -9.53
CA ALA A 36 -4.98 5.36 -10.02
C ALA A 36 -4.98 5.09 -11.54
N ILE A 37 -4.24 5.88 -12.31
CA ILE A 37 -4.16 5.80 -13.78
C ILE A 37 -2.86 5.13 -14.20
N ASN A 38 -1.82 5.24 -13.38
CA ASN A 38 -0.50 4.67 -13.62
C ASN A 38 0.17 4.15 -12.33
N SER A 39 1.36 3.58 -12.46
CA SER A 39 2.12 3.03 -11.34
C SER A 39 2.63 4.08 -10.35
N ILE A 40 2.76 5.34 -10.76
CA ILE A 40 3.10 6.44 -9.85
C ILE A 40 1.92 6.76 -8.93
N ASP A 41 0.69 6.71 -9.45
CA ASP A 41 -0.50 6.93 -8.61
C ASP A 41 -0.67 5.80 -7.58
N LEU A 42 -0.32 4.56 -7.94
CA LEU A 42 -0.22 3.45 -6.97
C LEU A 42 0.81 3.78 -5.88
N LEU A 43 2.01 4.21 -6.27
CA LEU A 43 3.07 4.56 -5.33
C LEU A 43 2.61 5.69 -4.39
N ASP A 44 1.97 6.73 -4.92
CA ASP A 44 1.42 7.84 -4.15
C ASP A 44 0.30 7.40 -3.20
N ALA A 45 -0.52 6.43 -3.60
CA ALA A 45 -1.52 5.85 -2.71
C ALA A 45 -0.89 5.15 -1.50
N PHE A 46 0.21 4.41 -1.70
CA PHE A 46 0.97 3.80 -0.58
C PHE A 46 1.71 4.85 0.26
N ALA A 47 2.41 5.79 -0.39
CA ALA A 47 3.15 6.87 0.27
C ALA A 47 2.24 7.71 1.16
N GLY A 48 1.14 8.17 0.58
CA GLY A 48 0.19 8.99 1.29
C GLY A 48 -0.62 8.20 2.32
N ALA A 49 -0.81 6.89 2.15
CA ALA A 49 -1.39 6.07 3.21
C ALA A 49 -0.44 5.95 4.41
N LEU A 50 0.87 5.87 4.19
CA LEU A 50 1.88 5.92 5.26
C LEU A 50 1.84 7.25 6.00
N ALA A 51 1.81 8.36 5.28
CA ALA A 51 1.69 9.70 5.86
C ALA A 51 0.38 9.89 6.64
N ASP A 52 -0.75 9.37 6.12
CA ASP A 52 -2.03 9.42 6.85
C ASP A 52 -1.98 8.65 8.17
N THR A 53 -1.16 7.59 8.25
CA THR A 53 -0.96 6.77 9.45
C THR A 53 0.17 7.26 10.35
N GLY A 54 0.92 8.29 9.95
CA GLY A 54 2.07 8.82 10.68
C GLY A 54 3.29 7.88 10.72
N PHE A 55 3.43 7.01 9.72
CA PHE A 55 4.57 6.10 9.59
C PHE A 55 5.62 6.56 8.58
N ASP A 56 5.39 7.66 7.86
CA ASP A 56 6.26 8.12 6.77
C ASP A 56 7.68 8.46 7.21
N ASP A 57 7.87 8.86 8.47
CA ASP A 57 9.20 9.11 9.05
C ASP A 57 9.97 7.83 9.44
N ASP A 58 9.26 6.70 9.64
CA ASP A 58 9.83 5.45 10.18
C ASP A 58 10.07 4.37 9.12
N VAL A 59 9.49 4.52 7.92
CA VAL A 59 9.60 3.50 6.87
C VAL A 59 9.94 4.07 5.50
N GLU A 60 10.75 3.31 4.77
CA GLU A 60 10.99 3.56 3.36
C GLU A 60 10.04 2.70 2.52
N LEU A 61 9.46 3.30 1.47
CA LEU A 61 8.66 2.56 0.52
C LEU A 61 9.52 1.49 -0.15
N PRO A 62 9.14 0.21 -0.06
CA PRO A 62 9.91 -0.85 -0.69
C PRO A 62 9.89 -0.67 -2.20
N THR A 63 10.97 -1.10 -2.86
CA THR A 63 10.94 -1.25 -4.31
C THR A 63 9.84 -2.24 -4.67
N MET A 64 8.89 -1.80 -5.50
CA MET A 64 7.77 -2.62 -5.96
C MET A 64 7.65 -2.54 -7.47
N THR A 65 7.15 -3.61 -8.06
CA THR A 65 6.75 -3.69 -9.48
C THR A 65 5.27 -4.04 -9.55
N LEU A 66 4.68 -3.87 -10.73
CA LEU A 66 3.27 -4.20 -10.94
C LEU A 66 2.95 -5.71 -10.82
N ASP A 67 3.96 -6.55 -10.74
CA ASP A 67 3.83 -8.00 -10.50
C ASP A 67 3.72 -8.35 -9.01
N HIS A 68 4.15 -7.45 -8.12
CA HIS A 68 3.96 -7.63 -6.69
C HIS A 68 2.48 -7.51 -6.31
N THR A 69 2.09 -8.10 -5.20
CA THR A 69 0.76 -7.88 -4.62
C THR A 69 0.79 -6.72 -3.62
N ALA A 70 -0.37 -6.10 -3.38
CA ALA A 70 -0.48 -5.08 -2.32
C ALA A 70 -0.12 -5.66 -0.93
N GLN A 71 -0.36 -6.96 -0.74
CA GLN A 71 0.00 -7.67 0.48
C GLN A 71 1.52 -7.73 0.67
N ASP A 72 2.30 -7.98 -0.39
CA ASP A 72 3.77 -8.02 -0.34
C ASP A 72 4.34 -6.68 0.10
N VAL A 73 3.82 -5.58 -0.45
CA VAL A 73 4.22 -4.21 -0.11
C VAL A 73 3.94 -3.92 1.37
N VAL A 74 2.71 -4.19 1.83
CA VAL A 74 2.33 -3.96 3.23
C VAL A 74 3.09 -4.86 4.19
N GLN A 75 3.42 -6.10 3.81
CA GLN A 75 4.28 -6.97 4.63
C GLN A 75 5.72 -6.46 4.70
N ALA A 76 6.29 -5.96 3.61
CA ALA A 76 7.62 -5.38 3.61
C ALA A 76 7.67 -4.13 4.49
N LEU A 77 6.65 -3.28 4.45
CA LEU A 77 6.49 -2.14 5.35
C LEU A 77 6.33 -2.59 6.82
N GLY A 78 5.51 -3.61 7.07
CA GLY A 78 5.32 -4.17 8.41
C GLY A 78 6.61 -4.73 9.04
N LYS A 79 7.52 -5.27 8.23
CA LYS A 79 8.84 -5.71 8.70
C LYS A 79 9.74 -4.55 9.14
N GLN A 80 9.61 -3.38 8.51
CA GLN A 80 10.35 -2.17 8.87
C GLN A 80 9.79 -1.50 10.13
N LEU A 81 8.48 -1.61 10.38
CA LEU A 81 7.82 -1.11 11.59
C LEU A 81 8.06 -2.00 12.83
N ALA A 82 8.37 -3.28 12.65
CA ALA A 82 8.60 -4.21 13.76
C ALA A 82 9.85 -3.92 14.64
N PRO A 83 11.01 -3.44 14.13
CA PRO A 83 12.20 -3.20 14.94
C PRO A 83 12.20 -1.93 15.80
N THR A 84 11.22 -1.02 15.73
CA THR A 84 11.18 0.21 16.55
C THR A 84 10.43 0.06 17.88
N SER A 85 10.19 -1.16 18.34
CA SER A 85 9.79 -1.44 19.73
C SER A 85 11.01 -1.89 20.53
N SER A 86 11.79 -0.95 21.05
CA SER A 86 12.82 -1.18 22.08
C SER A 86 12.85 -0.02 23.06
#